data_AF-A0A8T7B8J5-F1
#
_entry.id   AF-A0A8T7B8J5-F1
#
_cell.length_a   1.000
_cell.length_b   1.000
_cell.length_c   1.000
_cell.angle_alpha   90.00
_cell.angle_beta   90.00
_cell.angle_gamma   90.00
#
_symmetry.space_group_name_H-M   'P 1'
#
loop_
_entity.id
_entity.type
_entity.pdbx_description
1 polymer ?
#
loop_
_entity_poly.entity_id
_entity_poly.type
_entity_poly.pdbx_seq_one_letter_code
_entity_poly.pdbx_strand_id
1 'polypeptide(L)'
;MLLADMTYTLGTTDISVTVPKGFVTDFASVPKSLWSFGLTPHGRHSRAAVIHDYLYWAQGCTRAQADNIMIIAMQESSVGPIKKTMLSQGVQKFGKRAWKENKRDKEAGNIRVIPEGYWEVPPTFGWLAYNKFLKDNEVSDAVHPDDLEYCELGDSTQVPQGTEP
;
A
#
# COMPACT_ATOMS: atom_id res chain seq x y z
N MET A 1 -3.07 11.68 0.48
CA MET A 1 -4.06 10.71 -0.02
C MET A 1 -3.98 10.61 -1.53
N LEU A 2 -4.43 9.51 -2.12
CA LEU A 2 -4.59 9.39 -3.57
C LEU A 2 -5.73 10.26 -4.07
N LEU A 3 -5.51 10.96 -5.18
CA LEU A 3 -6.49 11.84 -5.84
C LEU A 3 -7.26 11.14 -6.96
N ALA A 4 -6.90 9.91 -7.30
CA ALA A 4 -7.59 9.04 -8.23
C ALA A 4 -7.30 7.59 -7.84
N ASP A 5 -8.11 6.66 -8.34
CA ASP A 5 -7.80 5.23 -8.22
C ASP A 5 -6.45 4.94 -8.88
N MET A 6 -5.69 4.06 -8.27
CA MET A 6 -4.41 3.60 -8.79
C MET A 6 -4.48 2.10 -9.01
N THR A 7 -4.59 1.71 -10.28
CA THR A 7 -4.57 0.31 -10.69
C THR A 7 -3.15 -0.12 -11.07
N TYR A 8 -2.79 -1.33 -10.66
CA TYR A 8 -1.54 -1.99 -11.03
C TYR A 8 -1.81 -3.43 -11.45
N THR A 9 -1.62 -3.69 -12.73
CA THR A 9 -1.67 -5.02 -13.32
C THR A 9 -0.35 -5.75 -13.06
N LEU A 10 -0.42 -7.01 -12.62
CA LEU A 10 0.78 -7.79 -12.31
C LEU A 10 1.33 -8.46 -13.56
N GLY A 11 2.55 -8.11 -13.96
CA GLY A 11 3.21 -8.75 -15.10
C GLY A 11 2.45 -8.56 -16.41
N THR A 12 2.31 -9.64 -17.17
CA THR A 12 1.53 -9.67 -18.43
C THR A 12 0.16 -10.32 -18.26
N THR A 13 -0.33 -10.44 -17.02
CA THR A 13 -1.65 -10.99 -16.70
C THR A 13 -2.75 -9.93 -16.85
N ASP A 14 -4.02 -10.34 -16.75
CA ASP A 14 -5.17 -9.42 -16.62
C ASP A 14 -5.55 -9.12 -15.17
N ILE A 15 -4.81 -9.66 -14.20
CA ILE A 15 -5.08 -9.53 -12.76
C ILE A 15 -4.44 -8.24 -12.24
N SER A 16 -5.21 -7.45 -11.47
CA SER A 16 -4.77 -6.14 -11.01
C SER A 16 -5.13 -5.83 -9.56
N VAL A 17 -4.29 -5.03 -8.91
CA VAL A 17 -4.59 -4.41 -7.61
C VAL A 17 -5.06 -2.99 -7.86
N THR A 18 -6.28 -2.66 -7.40
CA THR A 18 -6.77 -1.27 -7.39
C THR A 18 -6.70 -0.69 -5.99
N VAL A 19 -5.90 0.37 -5.84
CA VAL A 19 -5.88 1.19 -4.63
C VAL A 19 -6.87 2.34 -4.81
N PRO A 20 -7.89 2.47 -3.95
CA PRO A 20 -8.96 3.44 -4.17
C PRO A 20 -8.51 4.88 -3.93
N LYS A 21 -9.12 5.81 -4.66
CA LYS A 21 -9.08 7.24 -4.40
C LYS A 21 -9.44 7.53 -2.94
N GLY A 22 -8.77 8.51 -2.34
CA GLY A 22 -8.92 8.80 -0.92
C GLY A 22 -8.05 7.92 0.00
N PHE A 23 -7.35 6.90 -0.52
CA PHE A 23 -6.39 6.14 0.28
C PHE A 23 -5.24 7.02 0.80
N VAL A 24 -5.06 7.03 2.11
CA VAL A 24 -3.99 7.74 2.82
C VAL A 24 -2.81 6.80 2.97
N THR A 25 -1.90 6.87 2.02
CA THR A 25 -0.53 6.38 2.17
C THR A 25 0.25 7.36 3.04
N ASP A 26 1.03 6.83 3.98
CA ASP A 26 1.88 7.67 4.83
C ASP A 26 3.26 7.88 4.19
N PHE A 27 3.67 7.05 3.20
CA PHE A 27 5.05 6.92 2.69
C PHE A 27 6.12 6.90 3.82
N ALA A 28 5.68 6.77 5.08
CA ALA A 28 6.43 6.99 6.30
C ALA A 28 6.97 5.66 6.83
N SER A 29 6.44 4.55 6.31
CA SER A 29 7.01 3.21 6.37
C SER A 29 8.43 3.15 5.78
N VAL A 30 8.83 4.10 4.91
CA VAL A 30 10.23 4.30 4.50
C VAL A 30 10.90 5.30 5.44
N PRO A 31 11.86 4.88 6.30
CA PRO A 31 12.58 5.78 7.18
C PRO A 31 13.21 6.95 6.40
N LYS A 32 13.11 8.18 6.93
CA LYS A 32 13.70 9.37 6.29
C LYS A 32 15.20 9.24 6.02
N SER A 33 15.91 8.47 6.83
CA SER A 33 17.34 8.14 6.62
C SER A 33 17.59 7.38 5.32
N LEU A 34 16.58 6.70 4.77
CA LEU A 34 16.65 6.00 3.49
C LEU A 34 16.38 6.91 2.29
N TRP A 35 15.85 8.12 2.49
CA TRP A 35 15.56 9.06 1.41
C TRP A 35 16.83 9.55 0.71
N SER A 36 17.96 9.64 1.43
CA SER A 36 19.28 9.96 0.86
C SER A 36 19.76 8.94 -0.18
N PHE A 37 19.21 7.72 -0.16
CA PHE A 37 19.45 6.69 -1.18
C PHE A 37 18.47 6.76 -2.35
N GLY A 38 17.71 7.85 -2.48
CA GLY A 38 16.72 8.05 -3.53
C GLY A 38 15.49 7.15 -3.38
N LEU A 39 15.17 6.75 -2.15
CA LEU A 39 13.90 6.15 -1.74
C LEU A 39 12.92 7.24 -1.31
N THR A 40 12.70 8.21 -2.20
CA THR A 40 11.79 9.34 -1.96
C THR A 40 10.35 8.98 -2.33
N PRO A 41 9.35 9.65 -1.76
CA PRO A 41 7.94 9.42 -2.08
C PRO A 41 7.56 9.58 -3.57
N HIS A 42 8.46 10.13 -4.40
CA HIS A 42 8.21 10.42 -5.82
C HIS A 42 9.13 9.60 -6.75
N GLY A 43 9.86 8.61 -6.22
CA GLY A 43 10.72 7.74 -7.02
C GLY A 43 9.95 6.63 -7.74
N ARG A 44 10.61 5.88 -8.64
CA ARG A 44 10.04 4.75 -9.40
C ARG A 44 9.41 3.63 -8.54
N HIS A 45 9.69 3.61 -7.24
CA HIS A 45 9.17 2.65 -6.27
C HIS A 45 7.90 3.15 -5.55
N SER A 46 7.47 4.40 -5.78
CA SER A 46 6.32 5.00 -5.08
C SER A 46 5.04 4.20 -5.34
N ARG A 47 4.80 3.77 -6.58
CA ARG A 47 3.66 2.90 -6.93
C ARG A 47 3.68 1.60 -6.11
N ALA A 48 4.83 0.92 -6.07
CA ALA A 48 4.99 -0.32 -5.29
C ALA A 48 4.76 -0.09 -3.79
N ALA A 49 5.22 1.03 -3.24
CA ALA A 49 5.00 1.39 -1.84
C ALA A 49 3.52 1.66 -1.53
N VAL A 50 2.80 2.36 -2.42
CA VAL A 50 1.35 2.62 -2.23
C VAL A 50 0.55 1.31 -2.27
N ILE A 51 0.86 0.40 -3.19
CA ILE A 51 0.24 -0.93 -3.24
C ILE A 51 0.52 -1.69 -1.95
N HIS A 52 1.78 -1.68 -1.49
CA HIS A 52 2.18 -2.36 -0.25
C HIS A 52 1.44 -1.82 0.98
N ASP A 53 1.41 -0.49 1.15
CA ASP A 53 0.67 0.17 2.23
C ASP A 53 -0.82 -0.20 2.20
N TYR A 54 -1.42 -0.25 1.00
CA TYR A 54 -2.82 -0.63 0.82
C TYR A 54 -3.06 -2.09 1.20
N LEU A 55 -2.25 -3.03 0.71
CA LEU A 55 -2.39 -4.45 1.04
C LEU A 55 -2.16 -4.71 2.55
N TYR A 56 -1.23 -4.00 3.16
CA TYR A 56 -0.99 -4.03 4.60
C TYR A 56 -2.17 -3.51 5.42
N TRP A 57 -2.87 -2.51 4.91
CA TRP A 57 -4.07 -1.99 5.54
C TRP A 57 -5.30 -2.87 5.30
N ALA A 58 -5.51 -3.30 4.06
CA ALA A 58 -6.67 -4.09 3.64
C ALA A 58 -6.71 -5.45 4.32
N GLN A 59 -5.55 -6.09 4.51
CA GLN A 59 -5.40 -7.39 5.17
C GLN A 59 -6.15 -8.52 4.44
N GLY A 60 -6.43 -8.36 3.15
CA GLY A 60 -7.04 -9.40 2.31
C GLY A 60 -6.06 -10.53 1.96
N CYS A 61 -4.83 -10.17 1.58
CA CYS A 61 -3.74 -11.14 1.41
C CYS A 61 -3.04 -11.45 2.74
N THR A 62 -2.19 -12.47 2.73
CA THR A 62 -1.17 -12.63 3.76
C THR A 62 -0.09 -11.54 3.65
N ARG A 63 0.61 -11.28 4.75
CA ARG A 63 1.78 -10.39 4.76
C ARG A 63 2.83 -10.78 3.72
N ALA A 64 3.10 -12.08 3.58
CA ALA A 64 4.11 -12.57 2.64
C ALA A 64 3.72 -12.27 1.20
N GLN A 65 2.45 -12.49 0.84
CA GLN A 65 1.92 -12.13 -0.47
C GLN A 65 2.02 -10.62 -0.73
N ALA A 66 1.65 -9.78 0.23
CA ALA A 66 1.78 -8.32 0.10
C ALA A 66 3.25 -7.89 -0.09
N ASP A 67 4.19 -8.47 0.67
CA ASP A 67 5.63 -8.19 0.53
C ASP A 67 6.16 -8.64 -0.85
N ASN A 68 5.69 -9.77 -1.36
CA ASN A 68 6.09 -10.32 -2.66
C ASN A 68 5.52 -9.50 -3.83
N ILE A 69 4.26 -9.07 -3.77
CA ILE A 69 3.65 -8.18 -4.77
C ILE A 69 4.42 -6.86 -4.87
N MET A 70 4.87 -6.30 -3.73
CA MET A 70 5.76 -5.13 -3.75
C MET A 70 7.07 -5.41 -4.49
N ILE A 71 7.66 -6.60 -4.32
CA ILE A 71 8.90 -7.01 -5.00
C ILE A 71 8.68 -7.12 -6.51
N ILE A 72 7.55 -7.68 -6.95
CA ILE A 72 7.15 -7.77 -8.37
C ILE A 72 7.00 -6.36 -8.95
N ALA A 73 6.24 -5.49 -8.29
CA ALA A 73 6.03 -4.10 -8.73
C ALA A 73 7.35 -3.31 -8.85
N MET A 74 8.32 -3.57 -7.95
CA MET A 74 9.65 -2.97 -8.03
C MET A 74 10.48 -3.51 -9.20
N GLN A 75 10.38 -4.81 -9.53
CA GLN A 75 11.05 -5.39 -10.70
C GLN A 75 10.56 -4.74 -11.99
N GLU A 76 9.25 -4.64 -12.15
CA GLU A 76 8.62 -4.06 -13.35
C GLU A 76 8.91 -2.57 -13.49
N SER A 77 9.00 -1.86 -12.36
CA SER A 77 9.37 -0.44 -12.35
C SER A 77 10.87 -0.18 -12.56
N SER A 78 11.65 -1.23 -12.90
CA SER A 78 13.10 -1.16 -13.11
C SER A 78 13.84 -0.47 -11.95
N VAL A 79 13.43 -0.78 -10.72
CA VAL A 79 14.09 -0.26 -9.51
C VAL A 79 15.47 -0.93 -9.39
N GLY A 80 16.52 -0.12 -9.25
CA GLY A 80 17.89 -0.62 -9.16
C GLY A 80 18.10 -1.62 -8.02
N PRO A 81 19.02 -2.58 -8.17
CA PRO A 81 19.16 -3.75 -7.29
C PRO A 81 19.46 -3.38 -5.82
N ILE A 82 20.21 -2.30 -5.59
CA ILE A 82 20.52 -1.79 -4.24
C ILE A 82 19.23 -1.36 -3.53
N LYS A 83 18.43 -0.52 -4.19
CA LYS A 83 17.15 -0.02 -3.62
C LYS A 83 16.17 -1.15 -3.37
N LYS A 84 16.05 -2.09 -4.31
CA LYS A 84 15.21 -3.29 -4.16
C LYS A 84 15.63 -4.08 -2.93
N THR A 85 16.93 -4.36 -2.78
CA THR A 85 17.47 -5.10 -1.63
C THR A 85 17.17 -4.40 -0.31
N MET A 86 17.39 -3.09 -0.23
CA MET A 86 17.12 -2.32 0.98
C MET A 86 15.64 -2.34 1.37
N LEU A 87 14.74 -2.17 0.41
CA LEU A 87 13.29 -2.23 0.65
C LEU A 87 12.86 -3.65 1.06
N SER A 88 13.33 -4.68 0.36
CA SER A 88 13.04 -6.09 0.69
C SER A 88 13.53 -6.47 2.10
N GLN A 89 14.73 -6.04 2.50
CA GLN A 89 15.22 -6.27 3.87
C GLN A 89 14.42 -5.49 4.91
N GLY A 90 14.01 -4.26 4.58
CA GLY A 90 13.16 -3.43 5.43
C GLY A 90 11.84 -4.11 5.76
N VAL A 91 11.11 -4.60 4.74
CA VAL A 91 9.83 -5.29 4.93
C VAL A 91 10.00 -6.61 5.68
N GLN A 92 11.09 -7.36 5.46
CA GLN A 92 11.35 -8.58 6.23
C GLN A 92 11.60 -8.29 7.71
N LYS A 93 12.38 -7.25 8.02
CA LYS A 93 12.77 -6.90 9.40
C LYS A 93 11.64 -6.24 10.19
N PHE A 94 10.88 -5.34 9.56
CA PHE A 94 9.90 -4.50 10.23
C PHE A 94 8.44 -4.83 9.87
N GLY A 95 8.21 -5.56 8.78
CA GLY A 95 6.87 -5.83 8.23
C GLY A 95 5.97 -6.57 9.20
N LYS A 96 6.47 -7.53 10.01
CA LYS A 96 5.64 -8.23 11.00
C LYS A 96 5.03 -7.27 12.04
N ARG A 97 5.77 -6.25 12.47
CA ARG A 97 5.28 -5.24 13.41
C ARG A 97 4.28 -4.32 12.72
N ALA A 98 4.64 -3.77 11.56
CA ALA A 98 3.77 -2.90 10.78
C ALA A 98 2.44 -3.57 10.39
N TRP A 99 2.47 -4.85 10.00
CA TRP A 99 1.29 -5.65 9.67
C TRP A 99 0.32 -5.75 10.85
N LYS A 100 0.85 -6.05 12.05
CA LYS A 100 0.04 -6.14 13.27
C LYS A 100 -0.50 -4.78 13.71
N GLU A 101 0.30 -3.72 13.56
CA GLU A 101 -0.13 -2.36 13.86
C GLU A 101 -1.28 -1.92 12.94
N ASN A 102 -1.17 -2.15 11.63
CA ASN A 102 -2.26 -1.88 10.69
C ASN A 102 -3.54 -2.65 11.04
N LYS A 103 -3.43 -3.95 11.35
CA LYS A 103 -4.58 -4.76 11.78
C LYS A 103 -5.24 -4.19 13.04
N ARG A 104 -4.45 -3.88 14.07
CA ARG A 104 -4.96 -3.29 15.32
C ARG A 104 -5.62 -1.92 15.08
N ASP A 105 -4.99 -1.09 14.26
CA ASP A 105 -5.50 0.25 13.97
C ASP A 105 -6.82 0.17 13.18
N LYS A 106 -6.97 -0.78 12.25
CA LYS A 106 -8.22 -1.08 11.54
C LYS A 106 -9.30 -1.61 12.49
N GLU A 107 -8.96 -2.55 13.38
CA GLU A 107 -9.87 -3.05 14.42
C GLU A 107 -10.29 -1.96 15.42
N ALA A 108 -9.46 -0.94 15.64
CA ALA A 108 -9.79 0.24 16.43
C ALA A 108 -10.63 1.29 15.67
N GLY A 109 -11.10 0.94 14.46
CA GLY A 109 -11.94 1.78 13.61
C GLY A 109 -11.19 2.92 12.91
N ASN A 110 -9.85 2.95 12.94
CA ASN A 110 -9.12 3.97 12.20
C ASN A 110 -9.40 3.79 10.71
N ILE A 111 -9.43 4.92 9.99
CA ILE A 111 -9.73 4.95 8.56
C ILE A 111 -8.45 5.25 7.77
N ARG A 112 -8.20 4.53 6.68
CA ARG A 112 -7.20 4.95 5.68
C ARG A 112 -7.79 5.26 4.30
N VAL A 113 -9.02 4.91 3.98
CA VAL A 113 -9.70 5.42 2.78
C VAL A 113 -10.75 6.44 3.18
N ILE A 114 -10.46 7.71 2.95
CA ILE A 114 -11.38 8.81 3.26
C ILE A 114 -12.46 8.85 2.16
N PRO A 115 -13.77 8.85 2.49
CA PRO A 115 -14.82 9.02 1.49
C PRO A 115 -14.83 10.43 0.88
N GLU A 116 -15.37 10.57 -0.34
CA GLU A 116 -15.34 11.83 -1.11
C GLU A 116 -15.91 13.05 -0.38
N GLY A 117 -16.99 12.86 0.39
CA GLY A 117 -17.58 13.93 1.21
C GLY A 117 -16.68 14.48 2.33
N TYR A 118 -15.52 13.87 2.57
CA TYR A 118 -14.57 14.22 3.62
C TYR A 118 -13.18 14.58 3.06
N TRP A 119 -13.03 14.90 1.77
CA TRP A 119 -11.69 15.25 1.24
C TRP A 119 -11.25 16.69 1.53
N GLU A 120 -12.17 17.56 1.93
CA GLU A 120 -11.86 18.92 2.37
C GLU A 120 -11.34 18.90 3.82
N VAL A 121 -10.09 18.48 3.98
CA VAL A 121 -9.42 18.42 5.29
C VAL A 121 -9.00 19.83 5.71
N PRO A 122 -9.49 20.38 6.84
CA PRO A 122 -9.08 21.70 7.28
C PRO A 122 -7.58 21.70 7.65
N PRO A 123 -6.82 22.77 7.34
CA PRO A 123 -5.38 22.80 7.53
C PRO A 123 -4.94 22.74 9.01
N THR A 124 -5.86 22.95 9.93
CA THR A 124 -5.64 22.84 11.39
C THR A 124 -5.62 21.40 11.90
N PHE A 125 -6.04 20.42 11.09
CA PHE A 125 -6.10 19.03 11.49
C PHE A 125 -4.80 18.29 11.19
N GLY A 126 -4.18 17.75 12.24
CA GLY A 126 -3.22 16.64 12.09
C GLY A 126 -3.95 15.32 11.81
N TRP A 127 -3.26 14.36 11.19
CA TRP A 127 -3.87 13.07 10.80
C TRP A 127 -4.59 12.36 11.94
N LEU A 128 -3.98 12.28 13.13
CA LEU A 128 -4.58 11.63 14.30
C LEU A 128 -5.90 12.30 14.74
N ALA A 129 -5.93 13.63 14.74
CA ALA A 129 -7.12 14.40 15.09
C ALA A 129 -8.21 14.23 14.03
N TYR A 130 -7.82 14.17 12.75
CA TYR A 130 -8.75 13.99 11.65
C TYR A 130 -9.38 12.60 11.66
N ASN A 131 -8.56 11.57 11.88
CA ASN A 131 -9.03 10.20 12.02
C ASN A 131 -10.02 10.04 13.17
N LYS A 132 -9.76 10.69 14.32
CA LYS A 132 -10.72 10.77 15.41
C LYS A 132 -12.02 11.46 14.99
N PHE A 133 -11.93 12.61 14.32
CA PHE A 133 -13.12 13.32 13.81
C PHE A 133 -13.96 12.44 12.90
N LEU A 134 -13.36 11.73 11.94
CA LEU A 134 -14.10 10.83 11.04
C LEU A 134 -14.84 9.74 11.82
N LYS A 135 -14.19 9.11 12.80
CA LYS A 135 -14.81 8.09 13.66
C LYS A 135 -15.95 8.64 14.50
N ASP A 136 -15.78 9.83 15.08
CA ASP A 136 -16.83 10.50 15.87
C ASP A 136 -18.05 10.87 15.01
N ASN A 137 -17.89 10.95 13.68
CA ASN A 137 -18.96 11.18 12.69
C ASN A 137 -19.41 9.88 12.00
N GLU A 138 -19.13 8.72 12.60
CA GLU A 138 -19.56 7.39 12.12
C GLU A 138 -19.10 7.06 10.69
N VAL A 139 -18.04 7.71 10.22
CA VAL A 139 -17.45 7.40 8.92
C VAL A 139 -16.74 6.05 9.03
N SER A 140 -17.02 5.15 8.09
CA SER A 140 -16.35 3.86 7.98
C SER A 140 -15.32 3.87 6.85
N ASP A 141 -14.31 3.01 7.00
CA ASP A 141 -13.33 2.81 5.95
C ASP A 141 -13.97 2.14 4.73
N ALA A 142 -13.78 2.72 3.54
CA ALA A 142 -14.36 2.19 2.30
C ALA A 142 -13.63 0.95 1.77
N VAL A 143 -12.63 0.43 2.50
CA VAL A 143 -11.78 -0.70 2.07
C VAL A 143 -12.55 -2.00 2.00
N HIS A 144 -12.94 -2.36 0.78
CA HIS A 144 -13.43 -3.68 0.40
C HIS A 144 -12.49 -4.21 -0.69
N PRO A 145 -11.70 -5.26 -0.42
CA PRO A 145 -10.97 -5.93 -1.50
C PRO A 145 -11.99 -6.72 -2.33
N ASP A 146 -12.35 -6.19 -3.50
CA ASP A 146 -13.33 -6.82 -4.40
C ASP A 146 -12.75 -8.00 -5.19
N ASP A 147 -11.42 -8.13 -5.21
CA ASP A 147 -10.68 -9.20 -5.87
C ASP A 147 -9.51 -9.62 -4.98
N LEU A 148 -9.33 -10.93 -4.75
CA LEU A 148 -8.19 -11.49 -4.01
C LEU A 148 -7.36 -12.43 -4.88
N GLU A 149 -7.68 -12.57 -6.18
CA GLU A 149 -6.93 -13.39 -7.13
C GLU A 149 -5.48 -12.90 -7.23
N TYR A 150 -5.25 -11.59 -7.12
CA TYR A 150 -3.90 -11.02 -7.08
C TYR A 150 -3.07 -11.51 -5.88
N CYS A 151 -3.69 -12.01 -4.80
CA CYS A 151 -2.96 -12.53 -3.65
C CYS A 151 -2.20 -13.81 -4.02
N GLU A 152 -2.78 -14.67 -4.87
CA GLU A 152 -2.13 -15.91 -5.31
C GLU A 152 -0.87 -15.64 -6.13
N LEU A 153 -0.90 -14.58 -6.95
CA LEU A 153 0.29 -14.11 -7.68
C LEU A 153 1.41 -13.63 -6.72
N GLY A 154 1.04 -13.29 -5.48
CA GLY A 154 1.97 -12.97 -4.40
C GLY A 154 2.62 -14.18 -3.72
N ASP A 155 2.30 -15.43 -4.09
CA ASP A 155 2.96 -16.61 -3.49
C ASP A 155 4.43 -16.75 -3.96
N SER A 156 4.83 -15.98 -4.96
CA SER A 156 6.18 -15.92 -5.51
C SER A 156 6.65 -14.48 -5.72
N THR A 157 7.95 -14.30 -5.98
CA THR A 157 8.55 -13.02 -6.41
C THR A 157 8.91 -13.00 -7.90
N GLN A 158 8.47 -14.02 -8.64
CA GLN A 158 8.58 -14.06 -10.10
C GLN A 158 7.48 -13.19 -10.70
N VAL A 159 7.84 -12.38 -11.70
CA VAL A 159 6.86 -11.57 -12.43
C VAL A 159 5.94 -12.52 -13.20
N PRO A 160 4.63 -12.56 -12.88
CA PRO A 160 3.72 -13.52 -13.50
C PRO A 160 3.58 -13.23 -15.00
N GLN A 161 3.41 -14.29 -15.77
CA GLN A 161 3.15 -14.19 -17.21
C GLN A 161 1.68 -14.52 -17.45
N GLY A 162 0.99 -13.70 -18.23
CA GLY A 162 -0.32 -14.05 -18.76
C GLY A 162 -0.21 -15.25 -19.69
N THR A 163 -1.31 -15.97 -19.87
CA THR A 163 -1.42 -16.92 -20.97
C THR A 163 -1.40 -16.11 -22.26
N GLU A 164 -0.34 -16.24 -23.07
CA GLU A 164 -0.34 -15.68 -24.42
C GLU A 164 -1.58 -16.20 -25.19
N PRO A 165 -2.27 -15.34 -25.97
CA PRO A 165 -3.34 -15.78 -26.85
C PRO A 165 -2.85 -16.72 -27.96
#